data_AF-F9X562-F1
#
_entry.id   AF-F9X562-F1
#
_cell.length_a   1.000
_cell.length_b   1.000
_cell.length_c   1.000
_cell.angle_alpha   90.00
_cell.angle_beta   90.00
_cell.angle_gamma   90.00
#
_symmetry.space_group_name_H-M   'P 1'
#
loop_
_entity.id
_entity.type
_entity.pdbx_description
1 polymer ?
#
loop_
_entity_poly.entity_id
_entity_poly.type
_entity_poly.pdbx_seq_one_letter_code
_entity_poly.pdbx_strand_id
1 'polypeptide(L)'
;MVDSLEFWDQKKVTEELWWAPYVQDFKQISILHEPIRSINLRTPADGPKIKHGAACRAFSINVPKYLLYLQERARAAGAVIFQSPLPTDGGFGKALAYAEGISNAINRGKVDVFVNATGLGAIKLCGDTSMFPIRGQTVLVKGEADATRTWFHEGELGTGLTSYCIVRPGSGMTILGGSKEKGNWSKEPDEKVTERILQRCAWMVPELLTGEDGGFEVISVQCGLRPGREGGPRVEREVVGGRKVVHAYGHAGGGYQNSVGSANDVLKLVRESVGAAAEMSSKL
;
A
#
# COMPACT_ATOMS: atom_id res chain seq x y z
N MET A 1 10.22 -13.47 -4.29
CA MET A 1 10.67 -12.15 -4.81
C MET A 1 10.54 -12.19 -6.32
N VAL A 2 10.12 -11.09 -6.90
CA VAL A 2 9.96 -10.91 -8.36
C VAL A 2 10.94 -9.85 -8.84
N ASP A 3 11.18 -9.82 -10.14
CA ASP A 3 11.91 -8.69 -10.74
C ASP A 3 11.06 -7.43 -10.64
N SER A 4 11.70 -6.31 -10.31
CA SER A 4 11.11 -4.97 -10.27
C SER A 4 11.89 -4.08 -11.21
N LEU A 5 11.18 -3.52 -12.20
CA LEU A 5 11.76 -2.64 -13.20
C LEU A 5 11.22 -1.23 -13.02
N GLU A 6 12.12 -0.27 -12.92
CA GLU A 6 11.79 1.14 -12.76
C GLU A 6 12.23 1.89 -14.02
N PHE A 7 11.35 2.72 -14.59
CA PHE A 7 11.57 3.45 -15.83
C PHE A 7 11.28 4.94 -15.66
N TRP A 8 12.08 5.78 -16.31
CA TRP A 8 11.88 7.23 -16.33
C TRP A 8 11.94 7.74 -17.78
N ASP A 9 10.98 8.58 -18.18
CA ASP A 9 10.99 9.29 -19.48
C ASP A 9 11.54 10.72 -19.40
N GLN A 10 12.00 11.13 -18.22
CA GLN A 10 12.59 12.45 -17.95
C GLN A 10 14.02 12.54 -18.50
N LYS A 11 14.48 13.75 -18.85
CA LYS A 11 15.84 13.95 -19.39
C LYS A 11 16.93 13.54 -18.39
N LYS A 12 16.72 13.77 -17.11
CA LYS A 12 17.59 13.36 -16.01
C LYS A 12 16.74 12.72 -14.93
N VAL A 13 17.23 11.64 -14.34
CA VAL A 13 16.71 11.14 -13.06
C VAL A 13 17.19 12.12 -12.00
N THR A 14 16.28 12.94 -11.48
CA THR A 14 16.61 13.98 -10.49
C THR A 14 16.52 13.49 -9.05
N GLU A 15 16.08 12.24 -8.84
CA GLU A 15 16.01 11.64 -7.52
C GLU A 15 17.32 10.96 -7.13
N GLU A 16 17.65 11.05 -5.85
CA GLU A 16 18.60 10.14 -5.23
C GLU A 16 17.90 8.79 -5.11
N LEU A 17 18.42 7.76 -5.79
CA LEU A 17 17.94 6.38 -5.69
C LEU A 17 18.31 5.79 -4.32
N TRP A 18 17.85 6.42 -3.24
CA TRP A 18 18.20 6.14 -1.84
C TRP A 18 17.89 4.70 -1.45
N TRP A 19 16.94 4.07 -2.14
CA TRP A 19 16.51 2.70 -1.93
C TRP A 19 17.46 1.67 -2.57
N ALA A 20 18.33 2.07 -3.49
CA ALA A 20 19.23 1.17 -4.22
C ALA A 20 20.12 0.28 -3.31
N PRO A 21 20.69 0.78 -2.19
CA PRO A 21 21.47 -0.07 -1.28
C PRO A 21 20.63 -1.06 -0.46
N TYR A 22 19.31 -0.88 -0.41
CA TYR A 22 18.40 -1.68 0.42
C TYR A 22 17.62 -2.74 -0.36
N VAL A 23 17.75 -2.75 -1.69
CA VAL A 23 17.12 -3.74 -2.58
C VAL A 23 18.13 -4.74 -3.10
N GLN A 24 17.69 -5.94 -3.42
CA GLN A 24 18.57 -6.99 -3.93
C GLN A 24 18.85 -6.80 -5.41
N ASP A 25 20.07 -7.12 -5.84
CA ASP A 25 20.48 -7.14 -7.26
C ASP A 25 20.21 -5.83 -8.03
N PHE A 26 20.38 -4.68 -7.35
CA PHE A 26 20.21 -3.38 -7.99
C PHE A 26 21.18 -3.20 -9.17
N LYS A 27 20.65 -2.73 -10.30
CA LYS A 27 21.44 -2.32 -11.47
C LYS A 27 20.71 -1.26 -12.30
N GLN A 28 21.47 -0.37 -12.91
CA GLN A 28 20.95 0.45 -14.00
C GLN A 28 20.86 -0.38 -15.29
N ILE A 29 19.84 -0.11 -16.11
CA ILE A 29 19.58 -0.83 -17.36
C ILE A 29 19.74 0.16 -18.52
N SER A 30 20.52 -0.24 -19.52
CA SER A 30 20.65 0.49 -20.78
C SER A 30 19.31 0.51 -21.54
N ILE A 31 18.99 1.64 -22.18
CA ILE A 31 17.81 1.76 -23.04
C ILE A 31 17.84 0.82 -24.26
N LEU A 32 19.00 0.25 -24.58
CA LEU A 32 19.20 -0.72 -25.66
C LEU A 32 18.92 -2.16 -25.21
N HIS A 33 18.75 -2.40 -23.92
CA HIS A 33 18.45 -3.73 -23.38
C HIS A 33 16.95 -3.96 -23.26
N GLU A 34 16.54 -5.23 -23.31
CA GLU A 34 15.17 -5.63 -23.02
C GLU A 34 14.86 -5.50 -21.52
N PRO A 35 13.61 -5.17 -21.14
CA PRO A 35 12.47 -4.91 -22.03
C PRO A 35 12.40 -3.46 -22.55
N ILE A 36 13.29 -2.56 -22.12
CA ILE A 36 13.22 -1.12 -22.45
C ILE A 36 13.23 -0.88 -23.96
N ARG A 37 14.11 -1.58 -24.69
CA ARG A 37 14.20 -1.47 -26.14
C ARG A 37 12.87 -1.78 -26.83
N SER A 38 12.24 -2.91 -26.53
CA SER A 38 10.95 -3.28 -27.12
C SER A 38 9.80 -2.38 -26.67
N ILE A 39 9.81 -1.89 -25.43
CA ILE A 39 8.82 -0.90 -24.96
C ILE A 39 8.96 0.38 -25.79
N ASN A 40 10.17 0.94 -25.89
CA ASN A 40 10.43 2.16 -26.65
C ASN A 40 10.10 2.03 -28.14
N LEU A 41 10.34 0.86 -28.76
CA LEU A 41 9.97 0.62 -30.16
C LEU A 41 8.45 0.59 -30.39
N ARG A 42 7.67 0.12 -29.41
CA ARG A 42 6.21 0.01 -29.48
C ARG A 42 5.47 1.27 -29.06
N THR A 43 6.05 2.07 -28.17
CA THR A 43 5.47 3.37 -27.83
C THR A 43 5.35 4.22 -29.10
N PRO A 44 4.25 4.95 -29.33
CA PRO A 44 4.12 5.91 -30.42
C PRO A 44 5.29 6.92 -30.49
N ALA A 45 5.51 7.52 -31.67
CA ALA A 45 6.60 8.47 -31.90
C ALA A 45 6.47 9.75 -31.05
N ASP A 46 5.25 10.19 -30.82
CA ASP A 46 4.84 11.31 -29.96
C ASP A 46 4.59 10.89 -28.50
N GLY A 47 4.69 9.58 -28.20
CA GLY A 47 4.53 9.04 -26.85
C GLY A 47 5.81 9.13 -26.00
N PRO A 48 5.68 8.97 -24.66
CA PRO A 48 6.82 9.05 -23.75
C PRO A 48 7.80 7.90 -24.00
N LYS A 49 9.07 8.22 -24.28
CA LYS A 49 10.13 7.20 -24.38
C LYS A 49 10.87 7.07 -23.07
N ILE A 50 11.15 5.84 -22.65
CA ILE A 50 12.03 5.54 -21.52
C ILE A 50 13.44 6.02 -21.87
N LYS A 51 13.98 6.89 -21.03
CA LYS A 51 15.33 7.47 -21.15
C LYS A 51 16.30 6.88 -20.14
N HIS A 52 15.78 6.40 -19.00
CA HIS A 52 16.56 5.77 -17.94
C HIS A 52 15.80 4.55 -17.40
N GLY A 53 16.53 3.53 -16.95
CA GLY A 53 15.94 2.36 -16.34
C GLY A 53 16.80 1.76 -15.24
N ALA A 54 16.15 1.10 -14.29
CA ALA A 54 16.78 0.35 -13.22
C ALA A 54 16.04 -0.98 -12.99
N ALA A 55 16.76 -1.98 -12.50
CA ALA A 55 16.22 -3.26 -12.08
C ALA A 55 16.70 -3.57 -10.66
N CYS A 56 15.85 -4.26 -9.91
CA CYS A 56 16.21 -4.94 -8.68
C CYS A 56 15.27 -6.14 -8.47
N ARG A 57 15.52 -6.92 -7.41
CA ARG A 57 14.57 -7.90 -6.90
C ARG A 57 13.83 -7.33 -5.71
N ALA A 58 12.50 -7.44 -5.74
CA ALA A 58 11.63 -6.93 -4.70
C ALA A 58 10.57 -7.94 -4.28
N PHE A 59 9.92 -7.69 -3.15
CA PHE A 59 8.75 -8.43 -2.73
C PHE A 59 7.51 -7.87 -3.45
N SER A 60 6.73 -8.76 -4.04
CA SER A 60 5.36 -8.46 -4.44
C SER A 60 4.39 -9.32 -3.63
N ILE A 61 3.28 -8.72 -3.21
CA ILE A 61 2.36 -9.30 -2.25
C ILE A 61 1.03 -9.61 -2.94
N ASN A 62 0.64 -10.88 -2.91
CA ASN A 62 -0.74 -11.28 -3.17
C ASN A 62 -1.59 -10.89 -1.95
N VAL A 63 -2.12 -9.66 -1.95
CA VAL A 63 -2.78 -9.04 -0.80
C VAL A 63 -3.92 -9.88 -0.21
N PRO A 64 -4.88 -10.40 -0.99
CA PRO A 64 -5.93 -11.26 -0.45
C PRO A 64 -5.40 -12.48 0.32
N LYS A 65 -4.42 -13.19 -0.24
CA LYS A 65 -3.79 -14.34 0.43
C LYS A 65 -2.99 -13.92 1.66
N TYR A 66 -2.27 -12.79 1.58
CA TYR A 66 -1.43 -12.31 2.69
C TYR A 66 -2.27 -11.87 3.89
N LEU A 67 -3.39 -11.19 3.68
CA LEU A 67 -4.29 -10.81 4.78
C LEU A 67 -4.93 -12.03 5.46
N LEU A 68 -5.33 -13.04 4.68
CA LEU A 68 -5.80 -14.32 5.23
C LEU A 68 -4.71 -15.02 6.03
N TYR A 69 -3.49 -15.08 5.51
CA TYR A 69 -2.34 -15.64 6.22
C TYR A 69 -2.09 -14.93 7.56
N LEU A 70 -2.12 -13.59 7.59
CA LEU A 70 -1.96 -12.82 8.84
C LEU A 70 -3.11 -13.08 9.82
N GLN A 71 -4.34 -13.17 9.32
CA GLN A 71 -5.51 -13.50 10.15
C GLN A 71 -5.37 -14.88 10.80
N GLU A 72 -4.99 -15.89 10.03
CA GLU A 72 -4.80 -17.26 10.54
C GLU A 72 -3.63 -17.34 11.53
N ARG A 73 -2.54 -16.62 11.28
CA ARG A 73 -1.44 -16.53 12.26
C ARG A 73 -1.86 -15.87 13.56
N ALA A 74 -2.67 -14.82 13.50
CA ALA A 74 -3.20 -14.17 14.69
C ALA A 74 -4.10 -15.13 15.49
N ARG A 75 -5.00 -15.87 14.81
CA ARG A 75 -5.85 -16.89 15.44
C ARG A 75 -5.03 -18.01 16.08
N ALA A 76 -4.02 -18.52 15.38
CA ALA A 76 -3.12 -19.55 15.91
C ALA A 76 -2.33 -19.07 17.14
N ALA A 77 -2.06 -17.77 17.25
CA ALA A 77 -1.48 -17.14 18.44
C ALA A 77 -2.49 -16.83 19.55
N GLY A 78 -3.76 -17.24 19.39
CA GLY A 78 -4.82 -17.07 20.39
C GLY A 78 -5.63 -15.76 20.29
N ALA A 79 -5.44 -14.98 19.22
CA ALA A 79 -6.24 -13.77 19.00
C ALA A 79 -7.71 -14.12 18.70
N VAL A 80 -8.63 -13.38 19.31
CA VAL A 80 -10.07 -13.43 18.98
C VAL A 80 -10.35 -12.32 17.98
N ILE A 81 -10.98 -12.69 16.87
CA ILE A 81 -11.31 -11.76 15.79
C ILE A 81 -12.83 -11.75 15.63
N PHE A 82 -13.41 -10.56 15.71
CA PHE A 82 -14.84 -10.34 15.54
C PHE A 82 -15.06 -9.03 14.78
N GLN A 83 -16.28 -8.85 14.27
CA GLN A 83 -16.68 -7.63 13.58
C GLN A 83 -17.57 -6.81 14.51
N SER A 84 -17.23 -5.54 14.72
CA SER A 84 -18.09 -4.59 15.43
C SER A 84 -17.86 -3.18 14.90
N PRO A 85 -18.92 -2.40 14.61
CA PRO A 85 -18.78 -0.97 14.41
C PRO A 85 -18.37 -0.32 15.74
N LEU A 86 -17.46 0.65 15.70
CA LEU A 86 -17.17 1.51 16.84
C LEU A 86 -17.99 2.80 16.71
N PRO A 87 -18.52 3.35 17.82
CA PRO A 87 -19.21 4.62 17.78
C PRO A 87 -18.23 5.72 17.36
N THR A 88 -18.62 6.53 16.39
CA THR A 88 -17.84 7.68 15.91
C THR A 88 -18.41 9.00 16.40
N ASP A 89 -19.56 8.98 17.07
CA ASP A 89 -20.14 10.08 17.80
C ASP A 89 -19.62 10.10 19.25
N GLY A 90 -19.56 11.26 19.90
CA GLY A 90 -19.20 11.36 21.32
C GLY A 90 -17.71 11.19 21.65
N GLY A 91 -16.83 11.20 20.65
CA GLY A 91 -15.38 11.27 20.81
C GLY A 91 -14.69 9.95 21.13
N PHE A 92 -13.36 9.96 21.09
CA PHE A 92 -12.55 8.75 21.15
C PHE A 92 -12.71 7.96 22.45
N GLY A 93 -12.87 8.66 23.58
CA GLY A 93 -13.11 8.03 24.88
C GLY A 93 -14.37 7.14 24.89
N LYS A 94 -15.45 7.54 24.20
CA LYS A 94 -16.67 6.73 24.05
C LYS A 94 -16.41 5.48 23.21
N ALA A 95 -15.66 5.61 22.12
CA ALA A 95 -15.26 4.46 21.29
C ALA A 95 -14.42 3.46 22.08
N LEU A 96 -13.47 3.93 22.90
CA LEU A 96 -12.64 3.07 23.75
C LEU A 96 -13.46 2.39 24.85
N ALA A 97 -14.38 3.11 25.50
CA ALA A 97 -15.28 2.53 26.48
C ALA A 97 -16.19 1.45 25.87
N TYR A 98 -16.70 1.68 24.66
CA TYR A 98 -17.48 0.69 23.91
C TYR A 98 -16.64 -0.55 23.58
N ALA A 99 -15.41 -0.36 23.08
CA ALA A 99 -14.47 -1.46 22.79
C ALA A 99 -14.11 -2.28 24.04
N GLU A 100 -13.92 -1.63 25.19
CA GLU A 100 -13.74 -2.30 26.48
C GLU A 100 -14.98 -3.11 26.89
N GLY A 101 -16.17 -2.57 26.66
CA GLY A 101 -17.44 -3.28 26.86
C GLY A 101 -17.51 -4.58 26.05
N ILE A 102 -17.02 -4.57 24.80
CA ILE A 102 -16.94 -5.79 23.99
C ILE A 102 -15.96 -6.80 24.61
N SER A 103 -14.77 -6.37 25.05
CA SER A 103 -13.79 -7.24 25.73
C SER A 103 -14.41 -7.96 26.93
N ASN A 104 -15.20 -7.24 27.72
CA ASN A 104 -15.95 -7.81 28.83
C ASN A 104 -17.02 -8.82 28.35
N ALA A 105 -17.80 -8.47 27.32
CA ALA A 105 -18.85 -9.34 26.78
C ALA A 105 -18.31 -10.66 26.20
N ILE A 106 -17.06 -10.67 25.71
CA ILE A 106 -16.38 -11.88 25.23
C ILE A 106 -15.51 -12.56 26.30
N ASN A 107 -15.68 -12.21 27.58
CA ASN A 107 -14.96 -12.76 28.73
C ASN A 107 -13.42 -12.64 28.63
N ARG A 108 -12.92 -11.58 27.98
CA ARG A 108 -11.48 -11.26 27.94
C ARG A 108 -11.05 -10.28 29.04
N GLY A 109 -12.02 -9.71 29.76
CA GLY A 109 -11.79 -8.85 30.91
C GLY A 109 -11.32 -7.44 30.53
N LYS A 110 -10.68 -6.78 31.50
CA LYS A 110 -10.17 -5.42 31.37
C LYS A 110 -9.11 -5.31 30.28
N VAL A 111 -9.15 -4.24 29.49
CA VAL A 111 -8.14 -3.96 28.47
C VAL A 111 -7.00 -3.14 29.07
N ASP A 112 -5.78 -3.67 29.03
CA ASP A 112 -4.60 -2.95 29.53
C ASP A 112 -4.13 -1.83 28.60
N VAL A 113 -4.16 -2.09 27.29
CA VAL A 113 -3.73 -1.17 26.23
C VAL A 113 -4.56 -1.39 24.96
N PHE A 114 -5.00 -0.31 24.34
CA PHE A 114 -5.62 -0.32 23.02
C PHE A 114 -4.60 -0.01 21.93
N VAL A 115 -4.72 -0.67 20.78
CA VAL A 115 -3.98 -0.30 19.56
C VAL A 115 -4.96 0.28 18.54
N ASN A 116 -4.83 1.57 18.22
CA ASN A 116 -5.65 2.22 17.20
C ASN A 116 -4.95 2.15 15.83
N ALA A 117 -5.36 1.16 15.01
CA ALA A 117 -4.87 0.94 13.65
C ALA A 117 -5.94 1.22 12.57
N THR A 118 -6.76 2.25 12.75
CA THR A 118 -8.01 2.46 11.99
C THR A 118 -7.85 3.20 10.66
N GLY A 119 -6.62 3.54 10.23
CA GLY A 119 -6.37 4.26 8.98
C GLY A 119 -7.15 5.58 8.90
N LEU A 120 -7.88 5.81 7.80
CA LEU A 120 -8.75 6.99 7.63
C LEU A 120 -9.87 7.07 8.68
N GLY A 121 -10.19 5.97 9.37
CA GLY A 121 -11.15 5.96 10.48
C GLY A 121 -10.73 6.87 11.65
N ALA A 122 -9.44 7.17 11.79
CA ALA A 122 -8.90 8.07 12.81
C ALA A 122 -9.52 9.48 12.75
N ILE A 123 -9.93 9.96 11.57
CA ILE A 123 -10.62 11.25 11.41
C ILE A 123 -11.88 11.28 12.26
N LYS A 124 -12.70 10.23 12.16
CA LYS A 124 -13.99 10.16 12.85
C LYS A 124 -13.87 9.65 14.28
N LEU A 125 -12.94 8.74 14.55
CA LEU A 125 -12.80 8.11 15.86
C LEU A 125 -12.04 8.98 16.87
N CYS A 126 -10.93 9.59 16.45
CA CYS A 126 -10.09 10.39 17.34
C CYS A 126 -9.92 11.85 16.90
N GLY A 127 -10.62 12.29 15.86
CA GLY A 127 -10.61 13.70 15.46
C GLY A 127 -9.29 14.17 14.86
N ASP A 128 -8.47 13.26 14.31
CA ASP A 128 -7.19 13.64 13.71
C ASP A 128 -7.43 14.34 12.37
N THR A 129 -7.36 15.67 12.38
CA THR A 129 -7.60 16.55 11.22
C THR A 129 -6.43 16.61 10.25
N SER A 130 -5.26 16.09 10.61
CA SER A 130 -4.10 15.98 9.72
C SER A 130 -4.26 14.82 8.72
N MET A 131 -5.24 13.94 8.92
CA MET A 131 -5.54 12.83 8.02
C MET A 131 -6.30 13.29 6.77
N PHE A 132 -5.95 12.72 5.61
CA PHE A 132 -6.63 12.99 4.33
C PHE A 132 -6.56 11.76 3.41
N PRO A 133 -7.55 11.57 2.53
CA PRO A 133 -7.52 10.47 1.57
C PRO A 133 -6.56 10.80 0.44
N ILE A 134 -5.91 9.78 -0.11
CA ILE A 134 -5.27 9.87 -1.42
C ILE A 134 -5.88 8.78 -2.29
N ARG A 135 -6.85 9.15 -3.12
CA ARG A 135 -7.54 8.21 -4.01
C ARG A 135 -6.55 7.63 -5.02
N GLY A 136 -6.65 6.33 -5.23
CA GLY A 136 -5.95 5.60 -6.28
C GLY A 136 -6.87 4.60 -6.94
N GLN A 137 -7.01 4.73 -8.26
CA GLN A 137 -7.70 3.77 -9.09
C GLN A 137 -6.70 2.78 -9.69
N THR A 138 -7.11 1.52 -9.73
CA THR A 138 -6.37 0.40 -10.32
C THR A 138 -7.29 -0.48 -11.14
N VAL A 139 -6.73 -1.16 -12.15
CA VAL A 139 -7.42 -2.17 -12.95
C VAL A 139 -6.77 -3.52 -12.70
N LEU A 140 -7.55 -4.50 -12.25
CA LEU A 140 -7.10 -5.89 -12.12
C LEU A 140 -7.34 -6.60 -13.44
N VAL A 141 -6.28 -7.17 -14.01
CA VAL A 141 -6.34 -7.90 -15.29
C VAL A 141 -5.91 -9.35 -15.09
N LYS A 142 -6.35 -10.22 -16.00
CA LYS A 142 -5.96 -11.64 -16.03
C LYS A 142 -4.51 -11.79 -16.50
N GLY A 143 -3.85 -12.82 -15.98
CA GLY A 143 -2.44 -13.15 -16.23
C GLY A 143 -1.47 -12.50 -15.24
N GLU A 144 -0.33 -13.15 -15.04
CA GLU A 144 0.78 -12.63 -14.22
C GLU A 144 1.84 -12.06 -15.15
N ALA A 145 2.16 -10.77 -14.99
CA ALA A 145 3.29 -10.17 -15.69
C ALA A 145 4.62 -10.80 -15.22
N ASP A 146 5.62 -10.81 -16.10
CA ASP A 146 6.93 -11.40 -15.79
C ASP A 146 7.68 -10.63 -14.69
N ALA A 147 7.37 -9.35 -14.52
CA ALA A 147 7.98 -8.46 -13.54
C ALA A 147 6.96 -7.43 -13.05
N THR A 148 7.17 -6.94 -11.83
CA THR A 148 6.58 -5.66 -11.42
C THR A 148 7.31 -4.55 -12.17
N ARG A 149 6.56 -3.57 -12.68
CA ARG A 149 7.14 -2.46 -13.45
C ARG A 149 6.53 -1.15 -12.98
N THR A 150 7.34 -0.11 -12.84
CA THR A 150 6.88 1.26 -12.60
C THR A 150 7.50 2.17 -13.65
N TRP A 151 6.68 3.04 -14.23
CA TRP A 151 7.11 4.07 -15.16
C TRP A 151 6.71 5.44 -14.64
N PHE A 152 7.73 6.23 -14.32
CA PHE A 152 7.61 7.62 -13.96
C PHE A 152 7.59 8.49 -15.21
N HIS A 153 6.46 9.18 -15.41
CA HIS A 153 6.29 10.10 -16.53
C HIS A 153 6.81 11.50 -16.20
N GLU A 154 7.01 12.32 -17.23
CA GLU A 154 7.43 13.70 -17.10
C GLU A 154 6.49 14.45 -16.16
N GLY A 155 7.08 15.17 -15.19
CA GLY A 155 6.39 15.80 -14.07
C GLY A 155 6.91 15.29 -12.73
N GLU A 156 6.35 15.81 -11.64
CA GLU A 156 6.83 15.48 -10.29
C GLU A 156 6.37 14.08 -9.86
N LEU A 157 7.28 13.31 -9.27
CA LEU A 157 6.99 11.98 -8.73
C LEU A 157 5.83 12.05 -7.75
N GLY A 158 4.83 11.18 -7.95
CA GLY A 158 3.70 11.09 -7.04
C GLY A 158 2.62 12.16 -7.25
N THR A 159 2.58 12.82 -8.41
CA THR A 159 1.46 13.67 -8.87
C THR A 159 0.39 12.92 -9.67
N GLY A 160 0.47 11.58 -9.73
CA GLY A 160 -0.44 10.76 -10.56
C GLY A 160 0.07 10.55 -11.99
N LEU A 161 1.29 11.00 -12.28
CA LEU A 161 2.01 10.80 -13.54
C LEU A 161 2.84 9.49 -13.51
N THR A 162 2.32 8.46 -12.88
CA THR A 162 3.02 7.17 -12.75
C THR A 162 2.12 6.05 -13.25
N SER A 163 2.68 5.20 -14.10
CA SER A 163 2.06 3.93 -14.48
C SER A 163 2.79 2.79 -13.79
N TYR A 164 2.07 1.74 -13.40
CA TYR A 164 2.70 0.58 -12.78
C TYR A 164 1.90 -0.68 -13.07
N CYS A 165 2.60 -1.81 -13.14
CA CYS A 165 2.02 -3.13 -13.00
C CYS A 165 2.62 -3.81 -11.76
N ILE A 166 1.76 -4.37 -10.93
CA ILE A 166 2.14 -5.09 -9.71
C ILE A 166 1.62 -6.52 -9.86
N VAL A 167 2.55 -7.46 -10.02
CA VAL A 167 2.24 -8.89 -10.09
C VAL A 167 1.64 -9.34 -8.77
N ARG A 168 0.59 -10.15 -8.78
CA ARG A 168 0.11 -10.84 -7.57
C ARG A 168 0.53 -12.30 -7.65
N PRO A 169 1.67 -12.70 -7.04
CA PRO A 169 2.22 -14.03 -7.28
C PRO A 169 1.23 -15.15 -6.93
N GLY A 170 1.10 -16.10 -7.85
CA GLY A 170 0.22 -17.27 -7.72
C GLY A 170 -1.27 -16.93 -7.63
N SER A 171 -1.72 -15.83 -8.25
CA SER A 171 -3.13 -15.54 -8.47
C SER A 171 -3.59 -15.66 -9.92
N GLY A 172 -2.67 -15.72 -10.90
CA GLY A 172 -3.01 -15.59 -12.32
C GLY A 172 -3.54 -14.20 -12.67
N MET A 173 -3.13 -13.15 -11.93
CA MET A 173 -3.67 -11.79 -12.09
C MET A 173 -2.60 -10.73 -11.81
N THR A 174 -2.75 -9.56 -12.43
CA THR A 174 -1.85 -8.41 -12.28
C THR A 174 -2.65 -7.15 -12.02
N ILE A 175 -2.17 -6.29 -11.11
CA ILE A 175 -2.74 -4.97 -10.88
C ILE A 175 -2.05 -3.97 -11.80
N LEU A 176 -2.83 -3.27 -12.60
CA LEU A 176 -2.41 -2.11 -13.38
C LEU A 176 -2.84 -0.83 -12.67
N GLY A 177 -1.97 0.17 -12.69
CA GLY A 177 -2.27 1.49 -12.16
C GLY A 177 -1.43 2.58 -12.80
N GLY A 178 -1.59 3.83 -12.38
CA GLY A 178 -2.64 4.21 -11.44
C GLY A 178 -2.96 5.70 -11.45
N SER A 179 -3.75 6.09 -10.45
CA SER A 179 -3.98 7.49 -10.09
C SER A 179 -3.53 7.80 -8.66
N LYS A 180 -3.33 9.09 -8.38
CA LYS A 180 -2.97 9.59 -7.06
C LYS A 180 -3.59 10.98 -6.86
N GLU A 181 -4.73 11.03 -6.18
CA GLU A 181 -5.53 12.25 -6.06
C GLU A 181 -5.72 12.58 -4.57
N LYS A 182 -4.97 13.58 -4.07
CA LYS A 182 -5.05 14.04 -2.68
C LYS A 182 -6.42 14.69 -2.42
N GLY A 183 -7.05 14.37 -1.29
CA GLY A 183 -8.30 14.96 -0.85
C GLY A 183 -9.56 14.41 -1.53
N ASN A 184 -9.42 13.59 -2.58
CA ASN A 184 -10.56 12.97 -3.24
C ASN A 184 -11.08 11.78 -2.42
N TRP A 185 -12.36 11.85 -2.02
CA TRP A 185 -13.06 10.82 -1.24
C TRP A 185 -13.90 9.85 -2.10
N SER A 186 -13.98 10.09 -3.41
CA SER A 186 -14.79 9.26 -4.29
C SER A 186 -14.31 7.80 -4.29
N LYS A 187 -15.25 6.89 -4.08
CA LYS A 187 -15.05 5.44 -4.17
C LYS A 187 -15.41 4.88 -5.56
N GLU A 188 -15.98 5.71 -6.41
CA GLU A 188 -16.45 5.31 -7.73
C GLU A 188 -15.30 5.36 -8.73
N PRO A 189 -15.11 4.32 -9.56
CA PRO A 189 -14.22 4.38 -10.71
C PRO A 189 -14.58 5.49 -11.69
N ASP A 190 -13.56 6.06 -12.32
CA ASP A 190 -13.69 6.99 -13.44
C ASP A 190 -13.23 6.30 -14.73
N GLU A 191 -14.10 6.25 -15.73
CA GLU A 191 -13.84 5.57 -17.01
C GLU A 191 -12.62 6.13 -17.73
N LYS A 192 -12.44 7.46 -17.75
CA LYS A 192 -11.27 8.11 -18.38
C LYS A 192 -9.97 7.76 -17.67
N VAL A 193 -10.04 7.56 -16.35
CA VAL A 193 -8.89 7.08 -15.57
C VAL A 193 -8.58 5.62 -15.90
N THR A 194 -9.60 4.77 -16.07
CA THR A 194 -9.44 3.38 -16.50
C THR A 194 -8.79 3.29 -17.87
N GLU A 195 -9.33 3.99 -18.86
CA GLU A 195 -8.79 4.05 -20.24
C GLU A 195 -7.33 4.47 -20.25
N ARG A 196 -6.98 5.52 -19.50
CA ARG A 196 -5.60 6.00 -19.39
C ARG A 196 -4.67 4.97 -18.75
N ILE A 197 -5.11 4.25 -17.72
CA ILE A 197 -4.32 3.18 -17.09
C ILE A 197 -4.04 2.07 -18.09
N LEU A 198 -5.09 1.59 -18.79
CA LEU A 198 -4.96 0.53 -19.78
C LEU A 198 -4.05 0.94 -20.94
N GLN A 199 -4.25 2.14 -21.50
CA GLN A 199 -3.43 2.66 -22.60
C GLN A 199 -1.95 2.71 -22.24
N ARG A 200 -1.60 3.27 -21.07
CA ARG A 200 -0.20 3.40 -20.65
C ARG A 200 0.43 2.04 -20.31
N CYS A 201 -0.33 1.14 -19.70
CA CYS A 201 0.16 -0.18 -19.34
C CYS A 201 0.30 -1.12 -20.55
N ALA A 202 -0.44 -0.91 -21.63
CA ALA A 202 -0.36 -1.73 -22.85
C ALA A 202 1.06 -1.77 -23.44
N TRP A 203 1.80 -0.66 -23.37
CA TRP A 203 3.20 -0.61 -23.81
C TRP A 203 4.14 -1.34 -22.86
N MET A 204 3.86 -1.25 -21.55
CA MET A 204 4.70 -1.81 -20.49
C MET A 204 4.54 -3.31 -20.34
N VAL A 205 3.34 -3.84 -20.52
CA VAL A 205 2.97 -5.23 -20.20
C VAL A 205 2.22 -5.93 -21.35
N PRO A 206 2.77 -5.89 -22.58
CA PRO A 206 2.08 -6.40 -23.76
C PRO A 206 1.87 -7.92 -23.73
N GLU A 207 2.62 -8.66 -22.91
CA GLU A 207 2.42 -10.08 -22.68
C GLU A 207 1.04 -10.41 -22.07
N LEU A 208 0.36 -9.42 -21.48
CA LEU A 208 -0.98 -9.57 -20.90
C LEU A 208 -2.11 -9.02 -21.81
N LEU A 209 -1.79 -8.65 -23.05
CA LEU A 209 -2.79 -8.26 -24.05
C LEU A 209 -3.41 -9.53 -24.68
N THR A 210 -4.17 -10.27 -23.87
CA THR A 210 -4.76 -11.58 -24.24
C THR A 210 -6.26 -11.51 -24.58
N GLY A 211 -6.85 -10.31 -24.53
CA GLY A 211 -8.26 -10.10 -24.88
C GLY A 211 -8.53 -10.33 -26.37
N GLU A 212 -9.77 -10.71 -26.70
CA GLU A 212 -10.20 -10.94 -28.09
C GLU A 212 -10.08 -9.69 -28.97
N ASP A 213 -10.15 -8.50 -28.36
CA ASP A 213 -9.98 -7.20 -29.00
C ASP A 213 -8.50 -6.75 -29.10
N GLY A 214 -7.56 -7.60 -28.68
CA GLY A 214 -6.14 -7.28 -28.57
C GLY A 214 -5.80 -6.41 -27.34
N GLY A 215 -6.76 -6.21 -26.44
CA GLY A 215 -6.60 -5.49 -25.17
C GLY A 215 -6.31 -6.41 -23.98
N PHE A 216 -6.44 -5.85 -22.78
CA PHE A 216 -6.36 -6.62 -21.54
C PHE A 216 -7.69 -7.29 -21.21
N GLU A 217 -7.66 -8.54 -20.75
CA GLU A 217 -8.83 -9.17 -20.10
C GLU A 217 -9.04 -8.57 -18.69
N VAL A 218 -9.90 -7.55 -18.60
CA VAL A 218 -10.20 -6.84 -17.34
C VAL A 218 -11.08 -7.70 -16.43
N ILE A 219 -10.61 -7.95 -15.20
CA ILE A 219 -11.36 -8.67 -14.15
C ILE A 219 -12.18 -7.70 -13.30
N SER A 220 -11.57 -6.58 -12.89
CA SER A 220 -12.27 -5.57 -12.09
C SER A 220 -11.55 -4.22 -12.12
N VAL A 221 -12.29 -3.14 -11.87
CA VAL A 221 -11.75 -1.81 -11.63
C VAL A 221 -12.02 -1.44 -10.17
N GLN A 222 -11.01 -0.93 -9.47
CA GLN A 222 -11.08 -0.68 -8.03
C GLN A 222 -10.56 0.71 -7.67
N CYS A 223 -11.20 1.36 -6.71
CA CYS A 223 -10.73 2.61 -6.10
C CYS A 223 -10.43 2.40 -4.62
N GLY A 224 -9.17 2.63 -4.25
CA GLY A 224 -8.71 2.63 -2.87
C GLY A 224 -8.43 4.05 -2.38
N LEU A 225 -8.69 4.31 -1.10
CA LEU A 225 -8.35 5.56 -0.44
C LEU A 225 -7.16 5.32 0.48
N ARG A 226 -5.97 5.77 0.08
CA ARG A 226 -4.77 5.63 0.92
C ARG A 226 -4.89 6.56 2.13
N PRO A 227 -4.59 6.10 3.35
CA PRO A 227 -4.70 6.90 4.58
C PRO A 227 -3.52 7.86 4.74
N GLY A 228 -3.52 8.96 3.99
CA GLY A 228 -2.52 10.02 4.11
C GLY A 228 -2.66 10.79 5.41
N ARG A 229 -1.54 11.28 5.94
CA ARG A 229 -1.49 12.15 7.13
C ARG A 229 -0.40 13.20 6.98
N GLU A 230 -0.68 14.45 7.33
CA GLU A 230 0.34 15.49 7.42
C GLU A 230 1.31 15.17 8.56
N GLY A 231 2.62 15.29 8.30
CA GLY A 231 3.66 14.84 9.23
C GLY A 231 3.93 13.33 9.21
N GLY A 232 3.30 12.56 8.32
CA GLY A 232 3.55 11.12 8.16
C GLY A 232 2.77 10.23 9.15
N PRO A 233 3.12 8.93 9.22
CA PRO A 233 2.43 7.98 10.09
C PRO A 233 2.50 8.39 11.57
N ARG A 234 1.39 8.25 12.29
CA ARG A 234 1.34 8.44 13.75
C ARG A 234 1.55 7.09 14.43
N VAL A 235 2.71 6.92 15.06
CA VAL A 235 3.07 5.75 15.87
C VAL A 235 3.55 6.21 17.24
N GLU A 236 2.62 6.40 18.17
CA GLU A 236 2.89 7.00 19.48
C GLU A 236 1.89 6.56 20.54
N ARG A 237 2.19 6.87 21.81
CA ARG A 237 1.32 6.59 22.96
C ARG A 237 0.48 7.81 23.32
N GLU A 238 -0.75 7.55 23.74
CA GLU A 238 -1.67 8.54 24.30
C GLU A 238 -2.42 7.93 25.50
N VAL A 239 -2.84 8.77 26.45
CA VAL A 239 -3.79 8.38 27.51
C VAL A 239 -5.10 9.12 27.28
N VAL A 240 -6.17 8.38 27.01
CA VAL A 240 -7.48 8.93 26.66
C VAL A 240 -8.51 8.46 27.67
N GLY A 241 -9.05 9.38 28.47
CA GLY A 241 -10.03 9.04 29.52
C GLY A 241 -9.54 7.94 30.47
N GLY A 242 -8.26 8.00 30.85
CA GLY A 242 -7.60 7.03 31.73
C GLY A 242 -7.17 5.71 31.06
N ARG A 243 -7.43 5.53 29.76
CA ARG A 243 -7.06 4.32 29.00
C ARG A 243 -5.78 4.55 28.21
N LYS A 244 -4.89 3.57 28.21
CA LYS A 244 -3.64 3.61 27.46
C LYS A 244 -3.91 3.23 26.01
N VAL A 245 -3.42 4.04 25.07
CA VAL A 245 -3.59 3.84 23.63
C VAL A 245 -2.25 3.93 22.93
N VAL A 246 -2.01 3.05 21.98
CA VAL A 246 -0.93 3.16 20.99
C VAL A 246 -1.58 3.40 19.63
N HIS A 247 -1.27 4.53 19.01
CA HIS A 247 -1.73 4.85 17.66
C HIS A 247 -0.80 4.21 16.61
N ALA A 248 -1.38 3.77 15.49
CA ALA A 248 -0.66 3.17 14.37
C ALA A 248 -1.44 3.36 13.07
N TYR A 249 -1.49 4.60 12.57
CA TYR A 249 -2.22 4.94 11.34
C TYR A 249 -1.54 6.06 10.55
N GLY A 250 -2.05 6.38 9.36
CA GLY A 250 -1.51 7.47 8.53
C GLY A 250 -0.42 7.05 7.53
N HIS A 251 -0.36 5.77 7.16
CA HIS A 251 0.71 5.21 6.33
C HIS A 251 0.65 5.53 4.83
N ALA A 252 -0.33 6.31 4.37
CA ALA A 252 -0.50 6.68 2.96
C ALA A 252 -0.39 5.46 2.02
N GLY A 253 0.41 5.56 0.95
CA GLY A 253 0.69 4.44 0.04
C GLY A 253 1.73 3.45 0.56
N GLY A 254 2.40 3.75 1.68
CA GLY A 254 3.50 2.96 2.23
C GLY A 254 3.08 1.90 3.26
N GLY A 255 1.78 1.64 3.43
CA GLY A 255 1.27 0.76 4.49
C GLY A 255 1.88 -0.64 4.49
N TYR A 256 2.00 -1.29 3.33
CA TYR A 256 2.58 -2.65 3.25
C TYR A 256 4.09 -2.65 3.47
N GLN A 257 4.83 -1.80 2.76
CA GLN A 257 6.29 -1.72 2.86
C GLN A 257 6.77 -1.32 4.27
N ASN A 258 5.99 -0.50 4.98
CA ASN A 258 6.34 -0.03 6.34
C ASN A 258 5.71 -0.90 7.45
N SER A 259 4.90 -1.91 7.10
CA SER A 259 4.05 -2.63 8.06
C SER A 259 4.82 -3.29 9.20
N VAL A 260 5.90 -4.02 8.89
CA VAL A 260 6.70 -4.74 9.90
C VAL A 260 7.42 -3.77 10.83
N GLY A 261 8.03 -2.72 10.27
CA GLY A 261 8.69 -1.67 11.06
C GLY A 261 7.71 -0.99 12.02
N SER A 262 6.56 -0.54 11.50
CA SER A 262 5.51 0.06 12.33
C SER A 262 4.98 -0.91 13.40
N ALA A 263 4.83 -2.20 13.08
CA ALA A 263 4.38 -3.20 14.05
C ALA A 263 5.40 -3.41 15.19
N ASN A 264 6.71 -3.36 14.89
CA ASN A 264 7.76 -3.43 15.90
C ASN A 264 7.75 -2.22 16.83
N ASP A 265 7.56 -1.02 16.28
CA ASP A 265 7.42 0.21 17.07
C ASP A 265 6.18 0.15 17.98
N VAL A 266 5.05 -0.31 17.44
CA VAL A 266 3.82 -0.53 18.24
C VAL A 266 4.08 -1.54 19.37
N LEU A 267 4.73 -2.67 19.09
CA LEU A 267 5.04 -3.67 20.11
C LEU A 267 5.90 -3.09 21.23
N LYS A 268 6.91 -2.30 20.90
CA LYS A 268 7.74 -1.59 21.88
C LYS A 268 6.88 -0.67 22.76
N LEU A 269 6.05 0.16 22.16
CA LEU A 269 5.18 1.11 22.88
C LEU A 269 4.14 0.39 23.75
N VAL A 270 3.59 -0.74 23.31
CA VAL A 270 2.67 -1.57 24.10
C VAL A 270 3.38 -2.13 25.34
N ARG A 271 4.59 -2.70 25.18
CA ARG A 271 5.40 -3.23 26.30
C ARG A 271 5.69 -2.17 27.36
N GLU A 272 6.13 -0.99 26.91
CA GLU A 272 6.37 0.16 27.80
C GLU A 272 5.08 0.61 28.51
N SER A 273 3.92 0.48 27.86
CA SER A 273 2.62 0.87 28.43
C SER A 273 2.14 -0.10 29.51
N VAL A 274 2.47 -1.39 29.43
CA VAL A 274 2.12 -2.40 30.45
C VAL A 274 3.19 -2.60 31.53
N GLY A 275 4.31 -1.87 31.46
CA GLY A 275 5.41 -2.00 32.43
C GLY A 275 6.21 -3.30 32.29
N ALA A 276 6.11 -3.98 31.14
CA ALA A 276 6.95 -5.13 30.85
C ALA A 276 8.36 -4.65 30.50
N ALA A 277 9.33 -4.92 31.36
CA ALA A 277 10.73 -4.71 31.06
C ALA A 277 11.08 -5.43 29.74
N ALA A 278 11.87 -4.78 28.90
CA ALA A 278 12.24 -5.28 27.58
C ALA A 278 13.13 -6.53 27.66
N GLU A 279 12.54 -7.71 27.84
CA GLU A 279 13.22 -8.96 27.48
C GLU A 279 13.23 -9.07 25.96
N MET A 280 14.29 -8.51 25.35
CA MET A 280 14.63 -8.79 23.95
C MET A 280 15.10 -10.24 23.85
N SER A 281 14.18 -11.18 23.61
CA SER A 281 14.55 -12.44 22.96
C SER A 281 14.81 -12.16 21.49
N SER A 282 16.09 -11.98 21.15
CA SER A 282 16.60 -11.95 19.78
C SER A 282 16.41 -13.31 19.11
N LYS A 283 15.21 -13.59 18.59
CA LYS A 283 15.01 -14.64 17.60
C LYS A 283 13.95 -14.19 16.60
N LEU A 284 14.41 -13.58 15.52
CA LEU A 284 13.93 -13.77 14.14
C LEU A 284 15.01 -13.25 13.20
#